data_AF-A0A328BH52-F1
#
_entry.id   AF-A0A328BH52-F1
#
_cell.length_a   1.000
_cell.length_b   1.000
_cell.length_c   1.000
_cell.angle_alpha   90.00
_cell.angle_beta   90.00
_cell.angle_gamma   90.00
#
_symmetry.space_group_name_H-M   'P 1'
#
loop_
_entity.id
_entity.type
_entity.pdbx_description
1 polymer ?
#
loop_
_entity_poly.entity_id
_entity_poly.type
_entity_poly.pdbx_seq_one_letter_code
_entity_poly.pdbx_strand_id
1 'polypeptide(L)'
;MLLRLLLVWLLAAPLPATAYSVLTHQANVDTCWRRCLRPLLEQRYPGATPEQWKEAKSYAYGGAIVQDMGYYPLGSKLFTDLTHYVRSGDFVRNLLLEATDRNEYAFALGAMAHYAADIKGHSEGTNRAMPSVYPELGAKFGPVVTYFEAPIQHTQLEFAFDVVQLAAGRYRSDTYHDFIGFRVSKQVLERAFLKTYGLELKQIVLDLDVSVATFRFAVSQLIPTAARAAWHAERDNIRKLDPQARRRDYLYQHNERKFRQEYGTGYDKPGFGARVMAKFIKVLPKIGPLRPFAFKLPTPEAQQLFKQSFADVITDYCRLLTETRQAQAAHPAALPNFDFDTGKPTKVGEYGLADETYGEWVRKLEKDKFSNVTAPVQANILAFFDGATKPPQAEEEKEKKTLKETQAALQLLRALAPPKP
;
A
#
# COMPACT_ATOMS: atom_id res chain seq x y z
N MET A 1 36.02 -21.79 -19.86
CA MET A 1 35.57 -20.43 -20.25
C MET A 1 34.06 -20.33 -20.42
N LEU A 2 33.37 -21.29 -21.06
CA LEU A 2 31.90 -21.22 -21.24
C LEU A 2 31.08 -21.17 -19.94
N LEU A 3 31.51 -21.84 -18.85
CA LEU A 3 30.79 -21.82 -17.57
C LEU A 3 30.88 -20.46 -16.84
N ARG A 4 31.97 -19.70 -17.06
CA ARG A 4 32.14 -18.34 -16.49
C ARG A 4 31.36 -17.29 -17.28
N LEU A 5 31.15 -17.51 -18.58
CA LEU A 5 30.32 -16.64 -19.43
C LEU A 5 28.81 -16.82 -19.16
N LEU A 6 28.37 -18.01 -18.79
CA LEU A 6 26.98 -18.27 -18.36
C LEU A 6 26.64 -17.61 -17.02
N LEU A 7 27.58 -17.54 -16.07
CA LEU A 7 27.38 -16.87 -14.78
C LEU A 7 27.28 -15.34 -14.93
N VAL A 8 28.00 -14.76 -15.90
CA VAL A 8 27.95 -13.31 -16.19
C VAL A 8 26.63 -12.93 -16.89
N TRP A 9 26.06 -13.81 -17.72
CA TRP A 9 24.73 -13.60 -18.32
C TRP A 9 23.57 -13.74 -17.33
N LEU A 10 23.70 -14.57 -16.29
CA LEU A 10 22.70 -14.68 -15.21
C LEU A 10 22.72 -13.47 -14.25
N LEU A 11 23.81 -12.70 -14.21
CA LEU A 11 23.95 -11.47 -13.42
C LEU A 11 23.63 -10.19 -14.22
N ALA A 12 23.45 -10.30 -15.53
CA ALA A 12 23.15 -9.18 -16.44
C ALA A 12 21.76 -9.25 -17.08
N ALA A 13 20.85 -10.09 -16.55
CA ALA A 13 19.44 -10.01 -16.92
C ALA A 13 18.89 -8.67 -16.39
N PRO A 14 18.30 -7.81 -17.24
CA PRO A 14 17.67 -6.58 -16.77
C PRO A 14 16.59 -6.98 -15.75
N LEU A 15 16.76 -6.54 -14.51
CA LEU A 15 15.71 -6.66 -13.52
C LEU A 15 14.46 -5.96 -14.09
N PRO A 16 13.28 -6.58 -14.01
CA PRO A 16 12.06 -5.95 -14.48
C PRO A 16 11.90 -4.63 -13.72
N ALA A 17 11.86 -3.53 -14.47
CA ALA A 17 11.34 -2.27 -13.98
C ALA A 17 9.84 -2.47 -13.72
N THR A 18 9.36 -2.04 -12.57
CA THR A 18 8.09 -2.46 -11.94
C THR A 18 7.58 -1.26 -11.18
N ALA A 19 6.28 -0.98 -11.36
CA ALA A 19 5.56 0.29 -11.18
C ALA A 19 5.70 0.97 -9.80
N TYR A 20 4.95 2.06 -9.50
CA TYR A 20 4.72 2.50 -8.12
C TYR A 20 3.26 2.91 -8.02
N SER A 21 2.40 1.94 -7.70
CA SER A 21 0.96 1.98 -7.39
C SER A 21 0.54 0.51 -7.21
N VAL A 22 -0.74 0.18 -7.37
CA VAL A 22 -1.30 -1.14 -7.04
C VAL A 22 -0.55 -2.32 -7.68
N LEU A 23 -0.08 -2.22 -8.94
CA LEU A 23 0.65 -3.32 -9.59
C LEU A 23 2.10 -3.49 -9.09
N THR A 24 2.59 -2.53 -8.35
CA THR A 24 3.95 -2.50 -7.80
C THR A 24 4.04 -3.34 -6.56
N HIS A 25 3.08 -3.12 -5.67
CA HIS A 25 2.91 -3.93 -4.49
C HIS A 25 2.75 -5.41 -4.87
N GLN A 26 1.99 -5.67 -5.95
CA GLN A 26 1.95 -7.00 -6.56
C GLN A 26 3.34 -7.47 -7.01
N ALA A 27 4.08 -6.66 -7.77
CA ALA A 27 5.41 -7.01 -8.26
C ALA A 27 6.41 -7.32 -7.13
N ASN A 28 6.32 -6.62 -5.99
CA ASN A 28 7.13 -6.89 -4.81
C ASN A 28 6.84 -8.29 -4.25
N VAL A 29 5.56 -8.65 -4.12
CA VAL A 29 5.16 -10.00 -3.71
C VAL A 29 5.63 -11.05 -4.73
N ASP A 30 5.44 -10.80 -6.03
CA ASP A 30 5.81 -11.73 -7.10
C ASP A 30 7.32 -12.03 -7.14
N THR A 31 8.12 -10.97 -7.09
CA THR A 31 9.59 -11.04 -7.15
C THR A 31 10.14 -11.77 -5.94
N CYS A 32 9.59 -11.52 -4.75
CA CYS A 32 10.05 -12.10 -3.51
C CYS A 32 9.39 -13.46 -3.19
N TRP A 33 8.33 -13.88 -3.90
CA TRP A 33 7.48 -15.02 -3.53
C TRP A 33 8.28 -16.30 -3.29
N ARG A 34 8.99 -16.78 -4.31
CA ARG A 34 9.69 -18.07 -4.24
C ARG A 34 10.90 -18.04 -3.33
N ARG A 35 11.63 -16.92 -3.33
CA ARG A 35 12.94 -16.79 -2.68
C ARG A 35 12.84 -16.42 -1.20
N CYS A 36 11.88 -15.57 -0.84
CA CYS A 36 11.83 -14.92 0.47
C CYS A 36 10.53 -15.25 1.22
N LEU A 37 9.34 -15.16 0.59
CA LEU A 37 8.06 -15.37 1.29
C LEU A 37 7.73 -16.85 1.51
N ARG A 38 7.76 -17.66 0.45
CA ARG A 38 7.36 -19.08 0.51
C ARG A 38 8.16 -19.89 1.53
N PRO A 39 9.50 -19.73 1.65
CA PRO A 39 10.25 -20.42 2.69
C PRO A 39 9.81 -20.07 4.12
N LEU A 40 9.41 -18.81 4.35
CA LEU A 40 8.91 -18.34 5.64
C LEU A 40 7.52 -18.91 5.95
N LEU A 41 6.63 -18.94 4.95
CA LEU A 41 5.32 -19.58 5.06
C LEU A 41 5.45 -21.08 5.34
N GLU A 42 6.34 -21.78 4.64
CA GLU A 42 6.58 -23.22 4.82
C GLU A 42 7.18 -23.53 6.20
N GLN A 43 8.07 -22.68 6.71
CA GLN A 43 8.64 -22.86 8.05
C GLN A 43 7.58 -22.78 9.16
N ARG A 44 6.61 -21.86 9.04
CA ARG A 44 5.57 -21.68 10.06
C ARG A 44 4.38 -22.61 9.86
N TYR A 45 4.00 -22.88 8.62
CA TYR A 45 2.84 -23.69 8.24
C TYR A 45 3.21 -24.66 7.10
N PRO A 46 3.90 -25.78 7.41
CA PRO A 46 4.46 -26.69 6.40
C PRO A 46 3.42 -27.49 5.62
N GLY A 47 3.84 -28.08 4.50
CA GLY A 47 3.09 -29.09 3.77
C GLY A 47 1.95 -28.57 2.88
N ALA A 48 2.07 -27.35 2.34
CA ALA A 48 1.01 -26.80 1.50
C ALA A 48 0.94 -27.46 0.10
N THR A 49 -0.27 -27.75 -0.37
CA THR A 49 -0.49 -28.20 -1.76
C THR A 49 -0.29 -27.04 -2.76
N PRO A 50 -0.15 -27.32 -4.07
CA PRO A 50 -0.08 -26.26 -5.09
C PRO A 50 -1.26 -25.26 -5.02
N GLU A 51 -2.47 -25.73 -4.74
CA GLU A 51 -3.68 -24.92 -4.62
C GLU A 51 -3.63 -24.03 -3.38
N GLN A 52 -3.18 -24.58 -2.24
CA GLN A 52 -2.99 -23.80 -1.02
C GLN A 52 -1.89 -22.74 -1.17
N TRP A 53 -0.86 -23.00 -2.00
CA TRP A 53 0.13 -21.97 -2.34
C TRP A 53 -0.46 -20.85 -3.18
N LYS A 54 -1.32 -21.16 -4.16
CA LYS A 54 -2.02 -20.16 -4.95
C LYS A 54 -2.93 -19.31 -4.07
N GLU A 55 -3.66 -19.96 -3.16
CA GLU A 55 -4.54 -19.30 -2.20
C GLU A 55 -3.76 -18.36 -1.26
N ALA A 56 -2.71 -18.85 -0.60
CA ALA A 56 -1.88 -18.03 0.28
C ALA A 56 -1.29 -16.81 -0.46
N LYS A 57 -0.89 -16.98 -1.72
CA LYS A 57 -0.39 -15.87 -2.55
C LYS A 57 -1.46 -14.80 -2.79
N SER A 58 -2.71 -15.20 -2.99
CA SER A 58 -3.82 -14.25 -3.14
C SER A 58 -4.06 -13.38 -1.90
N TYR A 59 -3.78 -13.93 -0.71
CA TYR A 59 -3.81 -13.18 0.55
C TYR A 59 -2.60 -12.26 0.70
N ALA A 60 -1.40 -12.69 0.29
CA ALA A 60 -0.23 -11.80 0.25
C ALA A 60 -0.44 -10.60 -0.68
N TYR A 61 -1.11 -10.78 -1.82
CA TYR A 61 -1.52 -9.65 -2.67
C TYR A 61 -2.48 -8.71 -1.96
N GLY A 62 -3.49 -9.23 -1.26
CA GLY A 62 -4.43 -8.39 -0.53
C GLY A 62 -3.77 -7.63 0.61
N GLY A 63 -2.81 -8.25 1.30
CA GLY A 63 -2.01 -7.60 2.32
C GLY A 63 -1.15 -6.47 1.74
N ALA A 64 -0.56 -6.67 0.56
CA ALA A 64 0.31 -5.69 -0.07
C ALA A 64 -0.39 -4.41 -0.54
N ILE A 65 -1.72 -4.38 -0.55
CA ILE A 65 -2.52 -3.24 -1.01
C ILE A 65 -3.58 -2.80 -0.01
N VAL A 66 -3.69 -3.46 1.15
CA VAL A 66 -4.77 -3.18 2.10
C VAL A 66 -4.66 -1.74 2.61
N GLN A 67 -3.45 -1.27 2.88
CA GLN A 67 -3.16 0.05 3.39
C GLN A 67 -3.68 1.15 2.44
N ASP A 68 -3.60 0.99 1.12
CA ASP A 68 -4.10 1.96 0.12
C ASP A 68 -5.61 1.96 -0.07
N MET A 69 -6.30 0.94 0.43
CA MET A 69 -7.70 0.71 0.10
C MET A 69 -8.62 1.87 0.51
N GLY A 70 -8.22 2.65 1.53
CA GLY A 70 -8.96 3.81 2.01
C GLY A 70 -9.00 5.00 1.06
N TYR A 71 -8.07 5.10 0.10
CA TYR A 71 -8.06 6.15 -0.92
C TYR A 71 -8.97 5.85 -2.14
N TYR A 72 -9.57 4.66 -2.19
CA TYR A 72 -10.51 4.28 -3.23
C TYR A 72 -11.96 4.61 -2.83
N PRO A 73 -12.90 4.70 -3.79
CA PRO A 73 -14.29 5.02 -3.47
C PRO A 73 -14.87 4.10 -2.41
N LEU A 74 -15.54 4.68 -1.41
CA LEU A 74 -16.11 3.98 -0.25
C LEU A 74 -15.05 3.36 0.69
N GLY A 75 -13.78 3.73 0.53
CA GLY A 75 -12.73 3.51 1.50
C GLY A 75 -12.79 4.51 2.66
N SER A 76 -11.90 4.32 3.63
CA SER A 76 -11.71 5.23 4.76
C SER A 76 -10.35 5.90 4.66
N LYS A 77 -10.32 7.20 4.34
CA LYS A 77 -9.05 7.97 4.27
C LYS A 77 -8.26 7.82 5.57
N LEU A 78 -8.93 7.93 6.71
CA LEU A 78 -8.31 7.75 8.02
C LEU A 78 -7.68 6.36 8.20
N PHE A 79 -8.30 5.29 7.70
CA PHE A 79 -7.67 3.96 7.77
C PHE A 79 -6.32 3.97 7.04
N THR A 80 -6.29 4.52 5.83
CA THR A 80 -5.06 4.61 5.05
C THR A 80 -4.04 5.50 5.74
N ASP A 81 -4.41 6.70 6.17
CA ASP A 81 -3.51 7.64 6.83
C ASP A 81 -2.95 7.07 8.14
N LEU A 82 -3.77 6.38 8.94
CA LEU A 82 -3.30 5.67 10.13
C LEU A 82 -2.22 4.67 9.74
N THR A 83 -2.53 3.77 8.80
CA THR A 83 -1.60 2.70 8.43
C THR A 83 -0.35 3.17 7.67
N HIS A 84 -0.37 4.38 7.10
CA HIS A 84 0.76 4.99 6.39
C HIS A 84 1.66 5.85 7.26
N TYR A 85 1.08 6.61 8.20
CA TYR A 85 1.79 7.67 8.88
C TYR A 85 1.86 7.47 10.40
N VAL A 86 1.02 6.62 10.98
CA VAL A 86 0.87 6.46 12.43
C VAL A 86 1.05 5.01 12.82
N ARG A 87 2.08 4.69 13.60
CA ARG A 87 2.28 3.31 14.09
C ARG A 87 2.36 2.27 12.95
N SER A 88 2.90 2.67 11.78
CA SER A 88 2.93 1.88 10.55
C SER A 88 3.67 0.54 10.68
N GLY A 89 4.82 0.52 11.39
CA GLY A 89 5.55 -0.70 11.72
C GLY A 89 4.85 -1.56 12.77
N ASP A 90 4.26 -0.92 13.79
CA ASP A 90 3.47 -1.60 14.81
C ASP A 90 2.24 -2.31 14.23
N PHE A 91 1.59 -1.72 13.21
CA PHE A 91 0.46 -2.33 12.50
C PHE A 91 0.85 -3.65 11.83
N VAL A 92 1.92 -3.64 11.03
CA VAL A 92 2.44 -4.86 10.37
C VAL A 92 2.87 -5.89 11.41
N ARG A 93 3.52 -5.44 12.48
CA ARG A 93 3.95 -6.34 13.57
C ARG A 93 2.75 -7.00 14.25
N ASN A 94 1.68 -6.25 14.50
CA ASN A 94 0.45 -6.79 15.07
C ASN A 94 -0.25 -7.76 14.10
N LEU A 95 -0.24 -7.53 12.79
CA LEU A 95 -0.73 -8.51 11.81
C LEU A 95 0.02 -9.84 11.90
N LEU A 96 1.36 -9.81 12.05
CA LEU A 96 2.18 -11.03 12.17
C LEU A 96 1.94 -11.78 13.48
N LEU A 97 1.70 -11.04 14.57
CA LEU A 97 1.38 -11.59 15.89
C LEU A 97 0.00 -12.25 15.91
N GLU A 98 -0.99 -11.58 15.31
CA GLU A 98 -2.39 -12.01 15.33
C GLU A 98 -2.71 -13.09 14.28
N ALA A 99 -1.77 -13.40 13.37
CA ALA A 99 -1.95 -14.41 12.34
C ALA A 99 -1.92 -15.84 12.91
N THR A 100 -3.04 -16.56 12.73
CA THR A 100 -3.28 -17.90 13.29
C THR A 100 -3.19 -19.02 12.26
N ASP A 101 -3.19 -18.70 10.97
CA ASP A 101 -3.06 -19.67 9.87
C ASP A 101 -2.14 -19.17 8.74
N ARG A 102 -1.95 -20.03 7.73
CA ARG A 102 -1.11 -19.74 6.56
C ARG A 102 -1.57 -18.53 5.76
N ASN A 103 -2.88 -18.34 5.63
CA ASN A 103 -3.47 -17.28 4.80
C ASN A 103 -3.44 -15.94 5.53
N GLU A 104 -3.77 -15.90 6.83
CA GLU A 104 -3.57 -14.71 7.68
C GLU A 104 -2.09 -14.31 7.73
N TYR A 105 -1.18 -15.29 7.83
CA TYR A 105 0.25 -15.00 7.84
C TYR A 105 0.75 -14.52 6.48
N ALA A 106 0.28 -15.12 5.37
CA ALA A 106 0.59 -14.62 4.03
C ALA A 106 0.08 -13.19 3.82
N PHE A 107 -1.11 -12.87 4.31
CA PHE A 107 -1.66 -11.52 4.32
C PHE A 107 -0.78 -10.55 5.12
N ALA A 108 -0.35 -10.92 6.33
CA ALA A 108 0.55 -10.10 7.14
C ALA A 108 1.91 -9.85 6.47
N LEU A 109 2.49 -10.87 5.82
CA LEU A 109 3.72 -10.71 5.03
C LEU A 109 3.48 -9.84 3.79
N GLY A 110 2.31 -9.91 3.18
CA GLY A 110 1.87 -8.95 2.17
C GLY A 110 1.90 -7.50 2.66
N ALA A 111 1.33 -7.22 3.84
CA ALA A 111 1.36 -5.89 4.44
C ALA A 111 2.79 -5.41 4.77
N MET A 112 3.70 -6.34 5.10
CA MET A 112 5.14 -6.05 5.22
C MET A 112 5.76 -5.66 3.88
N ALA A 113 5.30 -6.24 2.76
CA ALA A 113 5.73 -5.85 1.42
C ALA A 113 5.36 -4.39 1.14
N HIS A 114 4.14 -3.99 1.49
CA HIS A 114 3.68 -2.61 1.38
C HIS A 114 4.49 -1.67 2.26
N TYR A 115 4.69 -2.01 3.54
CA TYR A 115 5.54 -1.25 4.46
C TYR A 115 6.94 -1.01 3.89
N ALA A 116 7.59 -2.05 3.34
CA ALA A 116 8.91 -1.90 2.74
C ALA A 116 8.86 -1.06 1.45
N ALA A 117 7.80 -1.23 0.66
CA ALA A 117 7.62 -0.55 -0.61
C ALA A 117 7.50 0.95 -0.43
N ASP A 118 6.65 1.42 0.48
CA ASP A 118 6.29 2.84 0.44
C ASP A 118 7.35 3.72 1.10
N ILE A 119 7.99 3.23 2.17
CA ILE A 119 9.11 3.91 2.84
C ILE A 119 10.15 4.40 1.82
N LYS A 120 10.49 3.57 0.82
CA LYS A 120 11.49 3.91 -0.21
C LYS A 120 10.88 4.32 -1.53
N GLY A 121 9.72 3.77 -1.85
CA GLY A 121 9.01 4.04 -3.08
C GLY A 121 8.62 5.48 -3.24
N HIS A 122 8.09 6.07 -2.18
CA HIS A 122 7.81 7.50 -2.14
C HIS A 122 9.13 8.27 -2.04
N SER A 123 9.87 8.08 -0.95
CA SER A 123 11.00 8.95 -0.59
C SER A 123 12.17 8.94 -1.59
N GLU A 124 12.50 7.77 -2.15
CA GLU A 124 13.63 7.60 -3.08
C GLU A 124 13.18 7.51 -4.55
N GLY A 125 11.92 7.11 -4.80
CA GLY A 125 11.33 6.98 -6.13
C GLY A 125 10.46 8.17 -6.52
N THR A 126 9.17 8.11 -6.23
CA THR A 126 8.14 9.04 -6.69
C THR A 126 8.47 10.48 -6.33
N ASN A 127 8.83 10.77 -5.08
CA ASN A 127 9.05 12.15 -4.60
C ASN A 127 10.23 12.82 -5.32
N ARG A 128 11.24 12.04 -5.70
CA ARG A 128 12.40 12.52 -6.46
C ARG A 128 12.13 12.60 -7.97
N ALA A 129 11.21 11.76 -8.46
CA ALA A 129 10.81 11.77 -9.87
C ALA A 129 9.90 12.96 -10.21
N MET A 130 9.13 13.45 -9.23
CA MET A 130 8.14 14.53 -9.37
C MET A 130 8.67 15.79 -10.07
N PRO A 131 9.80 16.40 -9.67
CA PRO A 131 10.33 17.60 -10.35
C PRO A 131 10.66 17.40 -11.83
N SER A 132 11.08 16.20 -12.24
CA SER A 132 11.42 15.93 -13.64
C SER A 132 10.17 15.84 -14.53
N VAL A 133 9.04 15.38 -13.97
CA VAL A 133 7.76 15.19 -14.68
C VAL A 133 6.88 16.45 -14.59
N TYR A 134 6.98 17.16 -13.46
CA TYR A 134 6.25 18.39 -13.15
C TYR A 134 7.24 19.48 -12.71
N PRO A 135 7.99 20.10 -13.65
CA PRO A 135 9.01 21.11 -13.32
C PRO A 135 8.48 22.30 -12.51
N GLU A 136 7.21 22.65 -12.69
CA GLU A 136 6.52 23.69 -11.93
C GLU A 136 6.44 23.37 -10.42
N LEU A 137 6.29 22.09 -10.07
CA LEU A 137 6.32 21.64 -8.67
C LEU A 137 7.75 21.64 -8.14
N GLY A 138 8.72 21.26 -8.98
CA GLY A 138 10.14 21.35 -8.65
C GLY A 138 10.59 22.79 -8.35
N ALA A 139 10.10 23.76 -9.12
CA ALA A 139 10.37 25.18 -8.88
C ALA A 139 9.77 25.69 -7.57
N LYS A 140 8.62 25.13 -7.14
CA LYS A 140 7.90 25.55 -5.94
C LYS A 140 8.43 24.90 -4.66
N PHE A 141 8.70 23.59 -4.71
CA PHE A 141 8.99 22.76 -3.54
C PHE A 141 10.42 22.22 -3.51
N GLY A 142 11.16 22.33 -4.61
CA GLY A 142 12.55 21.89 -4.72
C GLY A 142 12.70 20.48 -5.32
N PRO A 143 13.82 19.80 -5.05
CA PRO A 143 14.20 18.55 -5.74
C PRO A 143 13.45 17.30 -5.23
N VAL A 144 12.62 17.45 -4.20
CA VAL A 144 11.79 16.38 -3.64
C VAL A 144 10.42 16.97 -3.42
N VAL A 145 9.39 16.35 -3.99
CA VAL A 145 7.98 16.78 -3.84
C VAL A 145 7.19 15.63 -3.26
N THR A 146 6.69 15.82 -2.05
CA THR A 146 5.93 14.85 -1.26
C THR A 146 4.49 14.71 -1.75
N TYR A 147 3.81 13.63 -1.35
CA TYR A 147 2.37 13.48 -1.54
C TYR A 147 1.60 14.62 -0.86
N PHE A 148 1.99 15.03 0.35
CA PHE A 148 1.35 16.14 1.06
C PHE A 148 1.40 17.47 0.28
N GLU A 149 2.49 17.71 -0.45
CA GLU A 149 2.66 18.95 -1.24
C GLU A 149 1.88 18.94 -2.56
N ALA A 150 1.72 17.77 -3.20
CA ALA A 150 1.11 17.65 -4.52
C ALA A 150 0.35 16.32 -4.71
N PRO A 151 -0.72 16.05 -3.93
CA PRO A 151 -1.33 14.72 -3.85
C PRO A 151 -1.93 14.26 -5.18
N ILE A 152 -2.43 15.19 -5.99
CA ILE A 152 -3.02 14.88 -7.30
C ILE A 152 -1.94 14.40 -8.28
N GLN A 153 -0.86 15.15 -8.41
CA GLN A 153 0.23 14.84 -9.35
C GLN A 153 1.04 13.64 -8.89
N HIS A 154 1.16 13.46 -7.58
CA HIS A 154 1.79 12.29 -6.97
C HIS A 154 1.04 11.00 -7.37
N THR A 155 -0.27 10.93 -7.11
CA THR A 155 -1.10 9.79 -7.56
C THR A 155 -1.11 9.62 -9.08
N GLN A 156 -1.04 10.71 -9.86
CA GLN A 156 -0.93 10.61 -11.32
C GLN A 156 0.38 9.96 -11.76
N LEU A 157 1.50 10.32 -11.15
CA LEU A 157 2.82 9.78 -11.50
C LEU A 157 2.93 8.30 -11.11
N GLU A 158 2.43 7.95 -9.93
CA GLU A 158 2.30 6.58 -9.47
C GLU A 158 1.50 5.72 -10.47
N PHE A 159 0.32 6.20 -10.82
CA PHE A 159 -0.52 5.55 -11.83
C PHE A 159 0.17 5.45 -13.19
N ALA A 160 0.92 6.48 -13.61
CA ALA A 160 1.67 6.49 -14.86
C ALA A 160 2.75 5.39 -14.88
N PHE A 161 3.40 5.13 -13.76
CA PHE A 161 4.34 4.03 -13.66
C PHE A 161 3.66 2.67 -13.88
N ASP A 162 2.52 2.40 -13.22
CA ASP A 162 1.72 1.18 -13.39
C ASP A 162 1.36 0.97 -14.86
N VAL A 163 0.87 2.03 -15.48
CA VAL A 163 0.46 2.05 -16.88
C VAL A 163 1.61 1.77 -17.83
N VAL A 164 2.77 2.41 -17.64
CA VAL A 164 3.93 2.23 -18.52
C VAL A 164 4.51 0.82 -18.41
N GLN A 165 4.63 0.28 -17.20
CA GLN A 165 5.15 -1.08 -17.03
C GLN A 165 4.19 -2.14 -17.58
N LEU A 166 2.87 -1.95 -17.42
CA LEU A 166 1.87 -2.82 -18.02
C LEU A 166 1.90 -2.76 -19.55
N ALA A 167 1.99 -1.55 -20.12
CA ALA A 167 2.09 -1.37 -21.56
C ALA A 167 3.40 -1.94 -22.14
N ALA A 168 4.50 -1.92 -21.37
CA ALA A 168 5.77 -2.55 -21.74
C ALA A 168 5.74 -4.10 -21.64
N GLY A 169 4.63 -4.71 -21.24
CA GLY A 169 4.51 -6.18 -21.13
C GLY A 169 5.26 -6.78 -19.94
N ARG A 170 5.68 -5.95 -18.98
CA ARG A 170 6.48 -6.38 -17.82
C ARG A 170 5.63 -7.05 -16.73
N TYR A 171 4.31 -6.84 -16.77
CA TYR A 171 3.35 -7.66 -16.03
C TYR A 171 2.85 -8.80 -16.91
N ARG A 172 3.22 -10.04 -16.57
CA ARG A 172 2.64 -11.21 -17.24
C ARG A 172 1.12 -11.24 -16.99
N SER A 173 0.34 -11.43 -18.05
CA SER A 173 -1.12 -11.42 -18.04
C SER A 173 -1.76 -12.32 -16.97
N ASP A 174 -1.13 -13.47 -16.70
CA ASP A 174 -1.65 -14.46 -15.77
C ASP A 174 -1.45 -14.02 -14.31
N THR A 175 -0.33 -13.37 -14.01
CA THR A 175 -0.05 -12.85 -12.66
C THR A 175 -0.94 -11.65 -12.35
N TYR A 176 -1.22 -10.80 -13.33
CA TYR A 176 -2.22 -9.72 -13.19
C TYR A 176 -3.64 -10.27 -12.96
N HIS A 177 -3.99 -11.40 -13.59
CA HIS A 177 -5.25 -12.08 -13.36
C HIS A 177 -5.36 -12.63 -11.92
N ASP A 178 -4.30 -13.29 -11.45
CA ASP A 178 -4.21 -13.79 -10.07
C ASP A 178 -4.28 -12.65 -9.04
N PHE A 179 -3.73 -11.49 -9.39
CA PHE A 179 -3.77 -10.31 -8.53
C PHE A 179 -5.16 -9.70 -8.42
N ILE A 180 -5.94 -9.59 -9.51
CA ILE A 180 -7.35 -9.16 -9.41
C ILE A 180 -8.14 -10.11 -8.48
N GLY A 181 -7.73 -11.38 -8.41
CA GLY A 181 -8.23 -12.37 -7.48
C GLY A 181 -7.74 -12.25 -6.03
N PHE A 182 -7.11 -11.13 -5.62
CA PHE A 182 -6.61 -10.94 -4.26
C PHE A 182 -7.69 -11.16 -3.20
N ARG A 183 -7.28 -11.61 -2.02
CA ARG A 183 -8.15 -11.86 -0.86
C ARG A 183 -7.66 -11.07 0.36
N VAL A 184 -8.60 -10.61 1.18
CA VAL A 184 -8.31 -9.88 2.42
C VAL A 184 -8.66 -10.77 3.61
N SER A 185 -7.72 -10.96 4.53
CA SER A 185 -7.95 -11.68 5.77
C SER A 185 -8.58 -10.75 6.80
N LYS A 186 -9.91 -10.64 6.81
CA LYS A 186 -10.66 -9.68 7.62
C LYS A 186 -10.40 -9.82 9.12
N GLN A 187 -10.42 -11.05 9.63
CA GLN A 187 -10.35 -11.29 11.07
C GLN A 187 -9.01 -10.84 11.66
N VAL A 188 -7.87 -11.22 11.06
CA VAL A 188 -6.55 -10.71 11.48
C VAL A 188 -6.43 -9.21 11.29
N LEU A 189 -7.01 -8.64 10.23
CA LEU A 189 -7.02 -7.20 10.00
C LEU A 189 -7.74 -6.46 11.14
N GLU A 190 -8.93 -6.91 11.53
CA GLU A 190 -9.71 -6.31 12.63
C GLU A 190 -8.99 -6.42 13.97
N ARG A 191 -8.46 -7.60 14.31
CA ARG A 191 -7.70 -7.81 15.57
C ARG A 191 -6.45 -6.93 15.63
N ALA A 192 -5.65 -6.94 14.55
CA ALA A 192 -4.42 -6.16 14.48
C ALA A 192 -4.69 -4.65 14.48
N PHE A 193 -5.75 -4.20 13.79
CA PHE A 193 -6.13 -2.79 13.76
C PHE A 193 -6.57 -2.30 15.15
N LEU A 194 -7.44 -3.04 15.83
CA LEU A 194 -7.85 -2.75 17.20
C LEU A 194 -6.65 -2.71 18.16
N LYS A 195 -5.75 -3.70 18.07
CA LYS A 195 -4.56 -3.76 18.91
C LYS A 195 -3.58 -2.61 18.66
N THR A 196 -3.51 -2.13 17.41
CA THR A 196 -2.58 -1.06 17.03
C THR A 196 -3.11 0.31 17.42
N TYR A 197 -4.41 0.54 17.25
CA TYR A 197 -5.01 1.87 17.32
C TYR A 197 -6.04 2.05 18.44
N GLY A 198 -6.47 0.98 19.12
CA GLY A 198 -7.57 1.07 20.08
C GLY A 198 -8.91 1.46 19.44
N LEU A 199 -9.04 1.33 18.13
CA LEU A 199 -10.26 1.58 17.36
C LEU A 199 -10.73 0.28 16.71
N GLU A 200 -12.02 -0.03 16.79
CA GLU A 200 -12.61 -1.11 16.01
C GLU A 200 -12.64 -0.70 14.53
N LEU A 201 -12.30 -1.61 13.61
CA LEU A 201 -12.24 -1.28 12.17
C LEU A 201 -13.56 -0.70 11.65
N LYS A 202 -14.71 -1.23 12.11
CA LYS A 202 -16.06 -0.77 11.76
C LYS A 202 -16.37 0.67 12.17
N GLN A 203 -15.62 1.25 13.12
CA GLN A 203 -15.77 2.66 13.52
C GLN A 203 -15.29 3.63 12.43
N ILE A 204 -14.47 3.15 11.49
CA ILE A 204 -13.88 3.98 10.44
C ILE A 204 -14.10 3.44 9.02
N VAL A 205 -14.26 2.13 8.85
CA VAL A 205 -14.64 1.47 7.59
C VAL A 205 -16.07 0.96 7.72
N LEU A 206 -17.01 1.58 7.02
CA LEU A 206 -18.44 1.25 7.14
C LEU A 206 -18.77 -0.18 6.68
N ASP A 207 -18.20 -0.61 5.55
CA ASP A 207 -18.39 -1.94 5.00
C ASP A 207 -17.13 -2.37 4.23
N LEU A 208 -16.33 -3.21 4.90
CA LEU A 208 -15.06 -3.71 4.35
C LEU A 208 -15.26 -4.50 3.04
N ASP A 209 -16.37 -5.23 2.91
CA ASP A 209 -16.66 -6.00 1.69
C ASP A 209 -16.96 -5.12 0.50
N VAL A 210 -17.73 -4.06 0.74
CA VAL A 210 -18.02 -3.06 -0.28
C VAL A 210 -16.76 -2.31 -0.68
N SER A 211 -15.91 -1.93 0.28
CA SER A 211 -14.63 -1.27 0.00
C SER A 211 -13.72 -2.18 -0.84
N VAL A 212 -13.55 -3.45 -0.45
CA VAL A 212 -12.74 -4.44 -1.20
C VAL A 212 -13.30 -4.69 -2.59
N ALA A 213 -14.62 -4.86 -2.73
CA ALA A 213 -15.25 -5.08 -4.03
C ALA A 213 -15.09 -3.87 -4.96
N THR A 214 -15.24 -2.67 -4.43
CA THR A 214 -15.13 -1.41 -5.19
C THR A 214 -13.68 -1.16 -5.60
N PHE A 215 -12.73 -1.39 -4.71
CA PHE A 215 -11.30 -1.34 -5.00
C PHE A 215 -10.94 -2.32 -6.13
N ARG A 216 -11.35 -3.60 -6.00
CA ARG A 216 -11.12 -4.63 -7.02
C ARG A 216 -11.72 -4.23 -8.37
N PHE A 217 -12.93 -3.69 -8.36
CA PHE A 217 -13.58 -3.20 -9.57
C PHE A 217 -12.78 -2.06 -10.21
N ALA A 218 -12.38 -1.05 -9.42
CA ALA A 218 -11.59 0.08 -9.89
C ALA A 218 -10.28 -0.38 -10.55
N VAL A 219 -9.50 -1.21 -9.87
CA VAL A 219 -8.22 -1.74 -10.35
C VAL A 219 -8.39 -2.60 -11.61
N SER A 220 -9.42 -3.46 -11.66
CA SER A 220 -9.66 -4.37 -12.80
C SER A 220 -10.09 -3.64 -14.09
N GLN A 221 -10.67 -2.45 -13.99
CA GLN A 221 -11.20 -1.71 -15.13
C GLN A 221 -10.32 -0.54 -15.54
N LEU A 222 -9.82 0.23 -14.57
CA LEU A 222 -9.10 1.48 -14.83
C LEU A 222 -7.72 1.22 -15.41
N ILE A 223 -6.92 0.37 -14.77
CA ILE A 223 -5.53 0.15 -15.16
C ILE A 223 -5.40 -0.45 -16.58
N PRO A 224 -6.15 -1.51 -16.97
CA PRO A 224 -6.05 -2.06 -18.33
C PRO A 224 -6.57 -1.09 -19.39
N THR A 225 -7.54 -0.25 -19.04
CA THR A 225 -8.07 0.76 -19.97
C THR A 225 -7.07 1.88 -20.18
N ALA A 226 -6.44 2.36 -19.11
CA ALA A 226 -5.36 3.35 -19.19
C ALA A 226 -4.13 2.81 -19.93
N ALA A 227 -3.71 1.57 -19.68
CA ALA A 227 -2.60 0.94 -20.39
C ALA A 227 -2.85 0.80 -21.90
N ARG A 228 -4.09 0.48 -22.30
CA ARG A 228 -4.47 0.50 -23.72
C ARG A 228 -4.35 1.91 -24.30
N ALA A 229 -4.86 2.93 -23.61
CA ALA A 229 -4.77 4.31 -24.06
C ALA A 229 -3.31 4.78 -24.19
N ALA A 230 -2.47 4.49 -23.19
CA ALA A 230 -1.05 4.82 -23.19
C ALA A 230 -0.30 4.12 -24.33
N TRP A 231 -0.55 2.82 -24.57
CA TRP A 231 0.04 2.12 -25.71
C TRP A 231 -0.33 2.76 -27.04
N HIS A 232 -1.58 3.20 -27.20
CA HIS A 232 -2.03 3.85 -28.43
C HIS A 232 -1.43 5.24 -28.63
N ALA A 233 -1.27 6.01 -27.56
CA ALA A 233 -0.71 7.37 -27.62
C ALA A 233 0.82 7.39 -27.76
N GLU A 234 1.51 6.46 -27.11
CA GLU A 234 2.95 6.58 -26.81
C GLU A 234 3.75 5.33 -27.25
N ARG A 235 3.24 4.60 -28.24
CA ARG A 235 3.78 3.32 -28.72
C ARG A 235 5.28 3.35 -28.98
N ASP A 236 5.76 4.41 -29.61
CA ASP A 236 7.16 4.50 -30.04
C ASP A 236 8.08 4.77 -28.85
N ASN A 237 7.61 5.47 -27.82
CA ASN A 237 8.34 5.64 -26.57
C ASN A 237 8.31 4.38 -25.72
N ILE A 238 7.18 3.66 -25.66
CA ILE A 238 7.09 2.36 -24.95
C ILE A 238 8.01 1.31 -25.60
N ARG A 239 8.12 1.28 -26.92
CA ARG A 239 9.05 0.40 -27.65
C ARG A 239 10.53 0.72 -27.41
N LYS A 240 10.87 1.96 -27.05
CA LYS A 240 12.23 2.30 -26.58
C LYS A 240 12.52 1.71 -25.20
N LEU A 241 11.48 1.53 -24.37
CA LEU A 241 11.61 0.94 -23.03
C LEU A 241 11.67 -0.58 -23.04
N ASP A 242 10.94 -1.20 -23.96
CA ASP A 242 11.05 -2.63 -24.26
C ASP A 242 10.77 -2.89 -25.76
N PRO A 243 11.82 -3.19 -26.56
CA PRO A 243 11.67 -3.50 -27.97
C PRO A 243 10.81 -4.75 -28.25
N GLN A 244 10.64 -5.63 -27.25
CA GLN A 244 9.84 -6.85 -27.34
C GLN A 244 8.38 -6.65 -26.91
N ALA A 245 7.97 -5.46 -26.46
CA ALA A 245 6.60 -5.21 -26.06
C ALA A 245 5.63 -5.39 -27.24
N ARG A 246 4.61 -6.25 -27.09
CA ARG A 246 3.58 -6.48 -28.12
C ARG A 246 2.19 -6.15 -27.57
N ARG A 247 1.31 -5.73 -28.47
CA ARG A 247 -0.11 -5.45 -28.19
C ARG A 247 -0.82 -6.57 -27.41
N ARG A 248 -0.45 -7.82 -27.67
CA ARG A 248 -1.05 -9.01 -27.07
C ARG A 248 -0.66 -9.22 -25.61
N ASP A 249 0.48 -8.69 -25.18
CA ASP A 249 1.06 -8.99 -23.86
C ASP A 249 0.35 -8.23 -22.72
N TYR A 250 -0.50 -7.23 -23.04
CA TYR A 250 -1.36 -6.51 -22.09
C TYR A 250 -2.87 -6.66 -22.34
N LEU A 251 -3.28 -7.28 -23.46
CA LEU A 251 -4.69 -7.50 -23.79
C LEU A 251 -5.20 -8.77 -23.12
N TYR A 252 -5.57 -8.68 -21.85
CA TYR A 252 -6.39 -9.72 -21.24
C TYR A 252 -7.86 -9.50 -21.59
N GLN A 253 -8.48 -10.48 -22.27
CA GLN A 253 -9.94 -10.53 -22.38
C GLN A 253 -10.51 -11.03 -21.05
N HIS A 254 -11.07 -10.13 -20.26
CA HIS A 254 -11.73 -10.47 -18.99
C HIS A 254 -12.91 -11.41 -19.25
N ASN A 255 -12.74 -12.72 -19.00
CA ASN A 255 -13.83 -13.69 -19.04
C ASN A 255 -14.35 -13.93 -17.62
N GLU A 256 -15.43 -13.24 -17.28
CA GLU A 256 -16.08 -13.30 -15.97
C GLU A 256 -16.47 -14.72 -15.56
N ARG A 257 -16.86 -15.57 -16.52
CA ARG A 257 -17.22 -16.97 -16.26
C ARG A 257 -16.01 -17.82 -15.88
N LYS A 258 -14.86 -17.63 -16.55
CA LYS A 258 -13.61 -18.32 -16.23
C LYS A 258 -13.07 -17.88 -14.86
N PHE A 259 -13.12 -16.58 -14.56
CA PHE A 259 -12.76 -16.07 -13.23
C PHE A 259 -13.59 -16.72 -12.11
N ARG A 260 -14.92 -16.82 -12.30
CA ARG A 260 -15.82 -17.50 -11.36
C ARG A 260 -15.55 -19.01 -11.23
N GLN A 261 -15.06 -19.66 -12.26
CA GLN A 261 -14.67 -21.08 -12.21
C GLN A 261 -13.36 -21.30 -11.47
N GLU A 262 -12.37 -20.42 -11.68
CA GLU A 262 -11.01 -20.56 -11.17
C GLU A 262 -10.86 -20.12 -9.71
N TYR A 263 -11.65 -19.13 -9.31
CA TYR A 263 -11.66 -18.59 -7.96
C TYR A 263 -12.91 -19.07 -7.18
N GLY A 264 -13.98 -19.49 -7.85
CA GLY A 264 -15.22 -19.89 -7.18
C GLY A 264 -16.12 -18.70 -6.85
N THR A 265 -17.22 -18.97 -6.13
CA THR A 265 -18.24 -17.96 -5.83
C THR A 265 -18.22 -17.44 -4.39
N GLY A 266 -17.31 -17.96 -3.55
CA GLY A 266 -17.10 -17.59 -2.15
C GLY A 266 -16.24 -16.33 -1.95
N TYR A 267 -15.88 -15.65 -3.03
CA TYR A 267 -15.46 -14.25 -2.98
C TYR A 267 -16.72 -13.45 -2.72
N ASP A 268 -16.76 -12.71 -1.60
CA ASP A 268 -17.95 -11.98 -1.16
C ASP A 268 -18.61 -11.28 -2.33
N LYS A 269 -19.69 -11.88 -2.83
CA LYS A 269 -20.45 -11.29 -3.92
C LYS A 269 -20.91 -9.97 -3.36
N PRO A 270 -20.63 -8.83 -4.04
CA PRO A 270 -21.17 -7.56 -3.61
C PRO A 270 -22.67 -7.74 -3.38
N GLY A 271 -23.10 -7.48 -2.13
CA GLY A 271 -24.50 -7.52 -1.75
C GLY A 271 -25.35 -6.69 -2.71
N PHE A 272 -26.68 -6.83 -2.67
CA PHE A 272 -27.55 -6.08 -3.59
C PHE A 272 -27.23 -4.56 -3.59
N GLY A 273 -26.99 -3.97 -2.40
CA GLY A 273 -26.56 -2.58 -2.25
C GLY A 273 -25.23 -2.26 -2.92
N ALA A 274 -24.23 -3.12 -2.78
CA ALA A 274 -22.91 -2.97 -3.39
C ALA A 274 -22.96 -3.03 -4.93
N ARG A 275 -23.83 -3.88 -5.50
CA ARG A 275 -24.07 -3.94 -6.96
C ARG A 275 -24.74 -2.70 -7.50
N VAL A 276 -25.64 -2.10 -6.72
CA VAL A 276 -26.28 -0.81 -7.05
C VAL A 276 -25.25 0.31 -6.97
N MET A 277 -24.41 0.32 -5.92
CA MET A 277 -23.36 1.33 -5.73
C MET A 277 -22.28 1.28 -6.82
N ALA A 278 -21.85 0.08 -7.26
CA ALA A 278 -20.94 -0.08 -8.39
C ALA A 278 -21.52 0.48 -9.70
N LYS A 279 -22.85 0.45 -9.89
CA LYS A 279 -23.51 1.13 -11.02
C LYS A 279 -23.48 2.65 -10.85
N PHE A 280 -23.63 3.18 -9.64
CA PHE A 280 -23.50 4.63 -9.38
C PHE A 280 -22.08 5.16 -9.63
N ILE A 281 -21.05 4.40 -9.24
CA ILE A 281 -19.65 4.75 -9.55
C ILE A 281 -19.39 4.82 -11.06
N LYS A 282 -20.08 3.97 -11.84
CA LYS A 282 -20.03 3.97 -13.31
C LYS A 282 -20.75 5.18 -13.95
N VAL A 283 -21.60 5.88 -13.19
CA VAL A 283 -22.49 6.98 -13.66
C VAL A 283 -22.02 8.37 -13.17
N LEU A 284 -20.94 8.45 -12.38
CA LEU A 284 -20.35 9.74 -11.99
C LEU A 284 -19.99 10.60 -13.23
N PRO A 285 -20.34 11.90 -13.25
CA PRO A 285 -20.18 12.75 -14.42
C PRO A 285 -18.71 12.90 -14.83
N LYS A 286 -18.43 13.04 -16.14
CA LYS A 286 -17.09 13.20 -16.73
C LYS A 286 -16.48 14.61 -16.52
N ILE A 287 -16.72 15.18 -15.34
CA ILE A 287 -16.01 16.34 -14.80
C ILE A 287 -15.66 15.89 -13.38
N GLY A 288 -14.40 15.50 -13.14
CA GLY A 288 -14.04 14.73 -11.94
C GLY A 288 -13.27 13.46 -12.32
N PRO A 289 -13.71 12.23 -11.98
CA PRO A 289 -12.94 10.97 -11.84
C PRO A 289 -12.06 10.50 -13.02
N LEU A 290 -11.98 11.26 -14.12
CA LEU A 290 -10.99 11.10 -15.18
C LEU A 290 -9.71 11.95 -15.03
N ARG A 291 -9.59 12.80 -13.99
CA ARG A 291 -8.35 13.58 -13.71
C ARG A 291 -7.08 12.73 -13.58
N PRO A 292 -7.12 11.49 -13.05
CA PRO A 292 -5.94 10.62 -13.06
C PRO A 292 -5.47 10.24 -14.47
N PHE A 293 -6.32 10.32 -15.51
CA PHE A 293 -5.95 10.08 -16.91
C PHE A 293 -5.25 11.27 -17.57
N ALA A 294 -5.12 12.41 -16.89
CA ALA A 294 -4.25 13.52 -17.30
C ALA A 294 -2.81 13.32 -16.78
N PHE A 295 -2.40 12.07 -16.56
CA PHE A 295 -1.04 11.75 -16.15
C PHE A 295 -0.07 12.07 -17.28
N LYS A 296 1.09 12.61 -16.92
CA LYS A 296 2.23 12.71 -17.82
C LYS A 296 2.98 11.37 -17.79
N LEU A 297 3.58 10.99 -18.92
CA LEU A 297 4.48 9.84 -18.90
C LEU A 297 5.71 10.14 -18.03
N PRO A 298 6.24 9.14 -17.31
CA PRO A 298 7.50 9.29 -16.58
C PRO A 298 8.65 9.59 -17.54
N THR A 299 9.44 10.61 -17.23
CA THR A 299 10.68 10.94 -17.95
C THR A 299 11.72 9.81 -17.83
N PRO A 300 12.76 9.76 -18.69
CA PRO A 300 13.84 8.78 -18.52
C PRO A 300 14.49 8.82 -17.13
N GLU A 301 14.65 10.01 -16.55
CA GLU A 301 15.14 10.21 -15.18
C GLU A 301 14.17 9.61 -14.15
N ALA A 302 12.87 9.93 -14.24
CA ALA A 302 11.84 9.37 -13.37
C ALA A 302 11.83 7.83 -13.42
N GLN A 303 11.97 7.24 -14.61
CA GLN A 303 12.04 5.79 -14.78
C GLN A 303 13.31 5.17 -14.19
N GLN A 304 14.42 5.93 -14.13
CA GLN A 304 15.65 5.44 -13.52
C GLN A 304 15.56 5.45 -11.99
N LEU A 305 15.05 6.55 -11.40
CA LEU A 305 14.81 6.66 -9.95
C LEU A 305 13.86 5.57 -9.45
N PHE A 306 12.82 5.34 -10.23
CA PHE A 306 11.88 4.27 -10.05
C PHE A 306 12.51 2.86 -10.06
N LYS A 307 13.35 2.55 -11.06
CA LYS A 307 14.01 1.23 -11.15
C LYS A 307 14.92 1.00 -9.94
N GLN A 308 15.61 2.05 -9.52
CA GLN A 308 16.52 2.02 -8.39
C GLN A 308 15.75 1.80 -7.09
N SER A 309 14.76 2.65 -6.79
CA SER A 309 13.92 2.50 -5.58
C SER A 309 13.24 1.14 -5.52
N PHE A 310 12.74 0.60 -6.63
CA PHE A 310 12.19 -0.76 -6.64
C PHE A 310 13.23 -1.83 -6.28
N ALA A 311 14.45 -1.75 -6.82
CA ALA A 311 15.51 -2.70 -6.49
C ALA A 311 15.90 -2.62 -4.99
N ASP A 312 15.87 -1.42 -4.42
CA ASP A 312 16.12 -1.18 -3.01
C ASP A 312 14.98 -1.75 -2.14
N VAL A 313 13.72 -1.59 -2.55
CA VAL A 313 12.54 -2.21 -1.92
C VAL A 313 12.64 -3.72 -1.90
N ILE A 314 13.01 -4.37 -3.01
CA ILE A 314 13.17 -5.83 -3.05
C ILE A 314 14.25 -6.29 -2.07
N THR A 315 15.36 -5.56 -2.00
CA THR A 315 16.46 -5.85 -1.09
C THR A 315 16.00 -5.76 0.37
N ASP A 316 15.36 -4.65 0.74
CA ASP A 316 14.87 -4.45 2.11
C ASP A 316 13.75 -5.40 2.48
N TYR A 317 12.81 -5.65 1.56
CA TYR A 317 11.72 -6.56 1.84
C TYR A 317 12.24 -7.99 2.09
N CYS A 318 13.16 -8.50 1.25
CA CYS A 318 13.79 -9.80 1.52
C CYS A 318 14.63 -9.81 2.81
N ARG A 319 15.26 -8.70 3.19
CA ARG A 319 15.95 -8.56 4.48
C ARG A 319 14.96 -8.67 5.65
N LEU A 320 13.87 -7.91 5.63
CA LEU A 320 12.82 -7.94 6.66
C LEU A 320 12.18 -9.33 6.79
N LEU A 321 11.94 -10.02 5.67
CA LEU A 321 11.45 -11.40 5.67
C LEU A 321 12.46 -12.37 6.30
N THR A 322 13.76 -12.16 6.05
CA THR A 322 14.83 -12.97 6.63
C THR A 322 14.94 -12.74 8.14
N GLU A 323 14.86 -11.49 8.60
CA GLU A 323 14.83 -11.14 10.02
C GLU A 323 13.59 -11.73 10.70
N THR A 324 12.42 -11.67 10.05
CA THR A 324 11.18 -12.29 10.53
C THR A 324 11.31 -13.81 10.64
N ARG A 325 12.04 -14.44 9.73
CA ARG A 325 12.32 -15.88 9.74
C ARG A 325 13.18 -16.31 10.92
N GLN A 326 14.14 -15.46 11.30
CA GLN A 326 15.07 -15.69 12.40
C GLN A 326 14.44 -15.39 13.75
N ALA A 327 13.48 -14.47 13.79
CA ALA A 327 12.70 -14.15 14.97
C ALA A 327 11.77 -15.32 15.38
N GLN A 328 11.47 -15.41 16.67
CA GLN A 328 10.45 -16.34 17.16
C GLN A 328 9.06 -15.85 16.77
N ALA A 329 8.15 -16.76 16.43
CA ALA A 329 6.78 -16.39 16.03
C ALA A 329 6.04 -15.54 17.09
N ALA A 330 6.29 -15.79 18.38
CA ALA A 330 5.74 -15.02 19.50
C ALA A 330 6.41 -13.66 19.71
N HIS A 331 7.59 -13.44 19.11
CA HIS A 331 8.42 -12.26 19.27
C HIS A 331 8.96 -11.78 17.92
N PRO A 332 8.08 -11.35 16.98
CA PRO A 332 8.54 -10.81 15.71
C PRO A 332 9.39 -9.56 15.95
N ALA A 333 10.41 -9.40 15.09
CA ALA A 333 11.32 -8.28 15.13
C ALA A 333 10.57 -6.93 15.18
N ALA A 334 11.13 -5.96 15.88
CA ALA A 334 10.57 -4.62 15.92
C ALA A 334 10.66 -3.99 14.53
N LEU A 335 9.54 -3.46 14.03
CA LEU A 335 9.49 -2.65 12.84
C LEU A 335 9.38 -1.19 13.29
N PRO A 336 10.33 -0.31 12.93
CA PRO A 336 10.22 1.10 13.25
C PRO A 336 8.96 1.72 12.64
N ASN A 337 8.40 2.73 13.30
CA ASN A 337 7.29 3.49 12.72
C ASN A 337 7.87 4.61 11.86
N PHE A 338 7.61 4.50 10.56
CA PHE A 338 8.02 5.49 9.57
C PHE A 338 6.79 6.13 8.93
N ASP A 339 6.93 7.39 8.57
CA ASP A 339 6.08 8.03 7.59
C ASP A 339 6.38 7.43 6.22
N PHE A 340 5.36 6.86 5.57
CA PHE A 340 5.55 6.19 4.28
C PHE A 340 5.87 7.13 3.14
N ASP A 341 5.49 8.40 3.19
CA ASP A 341 5.79 9.33 2.10
C ASP A 341 7.21 9.88 2.21
N THR A 342 7.67 10.23 3.42
CA THR A 342 9.02 10.79 3.61
C THR A 342 10.08 9.74 3.91
N GLY A 343 9.69 8.53 4.31
CA GLY A 343 10.58 7.45 4.75
C GLY A 343 11.27 7.72 6.09
N LYS A 344 10.83 8.73 6.85
CA LYS A 344 11.47 9.17 8.10
C LYS A 344 10.69 8.74 9.33
N PRO A 345 11.33 8.67 10.52
CA PRO A 345 10.61 8.37 11.75
C PRO A 345 9.52 9.39 12.00
N THR A 346 8.30 8.90 12.22
CA THR A 346 7.12 9.72 12.49
C THR A 346 7.30 10.60 13.71
N LYS A 347 7.24 11.92 13.54
CA LYS A 347 7.37 12.93 14.61
C LYS A 347 6.52 14.16 14.32
N VAL A 348 6.12 14.88 15.37
CA VAL A 348 5.35 16.12 15.21
C VAL A 348 6.11 17.14 14.36
N GLY A 349 5.41 17.72 13.38
CA GLY A 349 5.96 18.75 12.49
C GLY A 349 6.97 18.22 11.48
N GLU A 350 7.11 16.90 11.35
CA GLU A 350 7.89 16.27 10.29
C GLU A 350 7.07 16.13 9.00
N TYR A 351 5.80 15.71 9.12
CA TYR A 351 4.90 15.52 7.99
C TYR A 351 3.45 15.89 8.36
N GLY A 352 2.81 16.71 7.51
CA GLY A 352 1.49 17.28 7.79
C GLY A 352 0.38 16.24 7.97
N LEU A 353 0.29 15.22 7.12
CA LEU A 353 -0.76 14.20 7.29
C LEU A 353 -0.54 13.36 8.55
N ALA A 354 0.72 13.15 8.98
CA ALA A 354 0.98 12.48 10.24
C ALA A 354 0.43 13.29 11.42
N ASP A 355 0.67 14.61 11.45
CA ASP A 355 0.15 15.51 12.48
C ASP A 355 -1.38 15.49 12.55
N GLU A 356 -2.05 15.64 11.40
CA GLU A 356 -3.51 15.59 11.27
C GLU A 356 -4.07 14.24 11.75
N THR A 357 -3.42 13.15 11.35
CA THR A 357 -3.86 11.78 11.68
C THR A 357 -3.74 11.47 13.17
N TYR A 358 -2.64 11.86 13.83
CA TYR A 358 -2.53 11.71 15.29
C TYR A 358 -3.58 12.54 16.03
N GLY A 359 -3.84 13.76 15.55
CA GLY A 359 -4.89 14.61 16.09
C GLY A 359 -6.27 13.97 15.96
N GLU A 360 -6.66 13.55 14.76
CA GLU A 360 -7.95 12.89 14.53
C GLU A 360 -8.07 11.59 15.34
N TRP A 361 -6.99 10.81 15.42
CA TRP A 361 -6.96 9.56 16.15
C TRP A 361 -7.26 9.74 17.64
N VAL A 362 -6.57 10.67 18.32
CA VAL A 362 -6.82 10.90 19.76
C VAL A 362 -8.22 11.47 20.00
N ARG A 363 -8.73 12.33 19.11
CA ARG A 363 -10.10 12.85 19.18
C ARG A 363 -11.14 11.73 18.98
N LYS A 364 -10.89 10.75 18.12
CA LYS A 364 -11.78 9.59 17.95
C LYS A 364 -11.78 8.67 19.16
N LEU A 365 -10.60 8.40 19.74
CA LEU A 365 -10.49 7.64 20.97
C LEU A 365 -11.24 8.32 22.12
N GLU A 366 -11.13 9.65 22.24
CA GLU A 366 -11.87 10.41 23.26
C GLU A 366 -13.39 10.31 23.09
N LYS A 367 -13.90 10.39 21.86
CA LYS A 367 -15.33 10.22 21.56
C LYS A 367 -15.85 8.85 21.97
N ASP A 368 -15.01 7.82 21.89
CA ASP A 368 -15.31 6.47 22.37
C ASP A 368 -14.86 6.24 23.82
N LYS A 369 -14.63 7.32 24.58
CA LYS A 369 -14.25 7.34 26.00
C LYS A 369 -13.01 6.50 26.30
N PHE A 370 -12.11 6.39 25.32
CA PHE A 370 -10.88 5.60 25.38
C PHE A 370 -11.11 4.12 25.72
N SER A 371 -12.27 3.56 25.33
CA SER A 371 -12.76 2.23 25.71
C SER A 371 -11.75 1.09 25.52
N ASN A 372 -10.94 1.15 24.45
CA ASN A 372 -9.97 0.13 24.06
C ASN A 372 -8.51 0.63 24.10
N VAL A 373 -8.24 1.74 24.79
CA VAL A 373 -6.87 2.25 24.89
C VAL A 373 -6.04 1.36 25.81
N THR A 374 -4.96 0.83 25.25
CA THR A 374 -3.95 0.06 25.98
C THR A 374 -2.76 0.94 26.38
N ALA A 375 -1.93 0.47 27.31
CA ALA A 375 -0.74 1.21 27.73
C ALA A 375 0.23 1.53 26.56
N PRO A 376 0.50 0.62 25.59
CA PRO A 376 1.29 0.95 24.41
C PRO A 376 0.67 2.03 23.53
N VAL A 377 -0.65 2.04 23.35
CA VAL A 377 -1.37 3.06 22.58
C VAL A 377 -1.27 4.42 23.27
N GLN A 378 -1.56 4.47 24.58
CA GLN A 378 -1.45 5.68 25.39
C GLN A 378 -0.03 6.24 25.34
N ALA A 379 0.98 5.41 25.60
CA ALA A 379 2.37 5.82 25.61
C ALA A 379 2.84 6.37 24.25
N ASN A 380 2.42 5.75 23.15
CA ASN A 380 2.78 6.20 21.82
C ASN A 380 2.19 7.57 21.47
N ILE A 381 0.88 7.78 21.74
CA ILE A 381 0.22 9.06 21.49
C ILE A 381 0.89 10.17 22.31
N LEU A 382 1.08 9.94 23.61
CA LEU A 382 1.70 10.93 24.49
C LEU A 382 3.13 11.24 24.05
N ALA A 383 3.93 10.22 23.71
CA ALA A 383 5.30 10.42 23.22
C ALA A 383 5.36 11.24 21.93
N PHE A 384 4.39 11.07 21.02
CA PHE A 384 4.32 11.86 19.79
C PHE A 384 4.12 13.35 20.11
N PHE A 385 3.12 13.70 20.93
CA PHE A 385 2.81 15.09 21.26
C PHE A 385 3.78 15.74 22.25
N ASP A 386 4.27 15.00 23.24
CA ASP A 386 5.22 15.51 24.25
C ASP A 386 6.64 15.67 23.68
N GLY A 387 6.98 14.90 22.64
CA GLY A 387 8.27 14.98 21.94
C GLY A 387 8.38 16.12 20.91
N ALA A 388 7.33 16.95 20.77
CA ALA A 388 7.27 18.00 19.77
C ALA A 388 8.29 19.11 20.03
N THR A 389 9.27 19.25 19.13
CA THR A 389 10.22 20.38 19.13
C THR A 389 9.84 21.47 18.11
N LYS A 390 8.85 21.18 17.25
CA LYS A 390 8.31 22.05 16.22
C LYS A 390 6.79 22.07 16.32
N PRO A 391 6.12 23.15 15.90
CA PRO A 391 4.66 23.13 15.75
C PRO A 391 4.26 22.11 14.66
N PRO A 392 3.01 21.62 14.69
CA PRO A 392 2.50 20.78 13.61
C PRO A 392 2.60 21.50 12.26
N GLN A 393 2.88 20.76 11.20
CA GLN A 393 2.92 21.28 9.84
C GLN A 393 1.51 21.50 9.29
N ALA A 394 0.57 20.60 9.58
CA ALA A 394 -0.83 20.69 9.13
C ALA A 394 -1.51 21.98 9.62
N GLU A 395 -2.14 22.71 8.70
CA GLU A 395 -2.88 23.93 9.03
C GLU A 395 -4.12 23.64 9.88
N GLU A 396 -4.80 22.52 9.66
CA GLU A 396 -5.96 22.11 10.45
C GLU A 396 -5.62 21.98 11.94
N GLU A 397 -4.47 21.38 12.27
CA GLU A 397 -4.02 21.22 13.66
C GLU A 397 -3.52 22.55 14.28
N LYS A 398 -3.39 23.63 13.49
CA LYS A 398 -3.14 25.00 13.98
C LYS A 398 -4.44 25.76 14.23
N GLU A 399 -5.58 25.27 13.75
CA GLU A 399 -6.86 25.91 13.98
C GLU A 399 -7.23 25.87 15.48
N LYS A 400 -7.63 27.02 16.04
CA LYS A 400 -7.88 27.15 17.48
C LYS A 400 -8.86 26.10 18.03
N LYS A 401 -9.88 25.74 17.23
CA LYS A 401 -10.90 24.77 17.63
C LYS A 401 -10.30 23.36 17.70
N THR A 402 -9.69 22.91 16.60
CA THR A 402 -9.06 21.58 16.49
C THR A 402 -7.97 21.41 17.55
N LEU A 403 -7.10 22.41 17.69
CA LEU A 403 -6.04 22.41 18.71
C LEU A 403 -6.61 22.25 20.12
N LYS A 404 -7.70 22.97 20.44
CA LYS A 404 -8.36 22.87 21.76
C LYS A 404 -8.97 21.49 21.98
N GLU A 405 -9.61 20.91 20.97
CA GLU A 405 -10.17 19.55 21.04
C GLU A 405 -9.07 18.50 21.25
N THR A 406 -7.98 18.58 20.49
CA THR A 406 -6.81 17.70 20.65
C THR A 406 -6.19 17.84 22.03
N GLN A 407 -5.98 19.06 22.52
CA GLN A 407 -5.42 19.30 23.85
C GLN A 407 -6.32 18.77 24.97
N ALA A 408 -7.64 18.95 24.86
CA ALA A 408 -8.59 18.39 25.82
C ALA A 408 -8.56 16.85 25.83
N ALA A 409 -8.55 16.23 24.65
CA ALA A 409 -8.43 14.78 24.51
C ALA A 409 -7.11 14.26 25.11
N LEU A 410 -5.99 14.96 24.90
CA LEU A 410 -4.69 14.61 25.48
C LEU A 410 -4.66 14.78 27.01
N GLN A 411 -5.34 15.77 27.58
CA GLN A 411 -5.46 15.91 29.03
C GLN A 411 -6.22 14.73 29.64
N LEU A 412 -7.34 14.34 29.03
CA LEU A 412 -8.11 13.17 29.45
C LEU A 412 -7.30 11.87 29.30
N LEU A 413 -6.58 11.72 28.17
CA LEU A 413 -5.70 10.57 27.93
C LEU A 413 -4.59 10.46 28.99
N ARG A 414 -3.99 11.57 29.42
CA ARG A 414 -2.99 11.57 30.52
C ARG A 414 -3.59 11.20 31.87
N ALA A 415 -4.86 11.54 32.10
CA ALA A 415 -5.56 11.24 33.34
C ALA A 415 -6.10 9.80 33.42
N LEU A 416 -6.10 9.04 32.30
CA LEU A 416 -6.42 7.63 32.33
C LEU A 416 -5.41 6.90 33.21
N ALA A 417 -5.91 6.24 34.26
CA ALA A 417 -5.12 5.32 35.05
C ALA A 417 -4.50 4.28 34.11
N PRO A 418 -3.22 3.89 34.30
CA PRO A 418 -2.62 2.86 33.48
C PRO A 418 -3.52 1.61 33.54
N PRO A 419 -3.90 1.02 32.39
CA PRO A 419 -4.78 -0.13 32.39
C PRO A 419 -4.15 -1.24 33.24
N LYS A 420 -4.97 -1.91 34.05
CA LYS A 420 -4.50 -3.05 34.87
C LYS A 420 -3.89 -4.10 33.93
N PRO A 421 -2.74 -4.68 34.31
CA PRO A 421 -1.98 -5.60 33.46
C PRO A 421 -2.77 -6.83 33.02
#